data_AF-A0A3C1SG06-F1
#
_entry.id   AF-A0A3C1SG06-F1
#
_cell.length_a   1.000
_cell.length_b   1.000
_cell.length_c   1.000
_cell.angle_alpha   90.00
_cell.angle_beta   90.00
_cell.angle_gamma   90.00
#
_symmetry.space_group_name_H-M   'P 1'
#
loop_
_entity.id
_entity.type
_entity.pdbx_description
1 polymer ?
#
loop_
_entity_poly.entity_id
_entity_poly.type
_entity_poly.pdbx_seq_one_letter_code
_entity_poly.pdbx_strand_id
1 'polypeptide(L)'
;MAIRENKYQANYDSQTATVVCKGTLDLRGKDGYKEIAELFDHVVNQPDLPTDITLDVRELEFLNSSGITTLGGFIIKLRNKGGARLIVKCSNKYSWQERSMKGLEKLMPDGLSLIFE
;
A
#
# COMPACT_ATOMS: atom_id res chain seq x y z
N MET A 1 -7.15 -1.07 11.92
CA MET A 1 -6.58 -2.44 11.94
C MET A 1 -5.05 -2.33 11.89
N ALA A 2 -4.31 -3.19 12.62
CA ALA A 2 -2.85 -3.13 12.69
C ALA A 2 -2.24 -4.54 12.78
N ILE A 3 -1.13 -4.74 12.08
CA ILE A 3 -0.32 -5.96 12.01
C ILE A 3 1.08 -5.57 12.48
N ARG A 4 1.64 -6.31 13.42
CA ARG A 4 2.97 -6.06 13.98
C ARG A 4 3.71 -7.38 14.12
N GLU A 5 4.72 -7.55 13.27
CA GLU A 5 5.62 -8.69 13.27
C GLU A 5 7.04 -8.22 13.58
N ASN A 6 7.93 -9.16 13.92
CA ASN A 6 9.31 -8.84 14.28
C ASN A 6 10.08 -8.07 13.18
N LYS A 7 9.69 -8.23 11.92
CA LYS A 7 10.39 -7.62 10.77
C LYS A 7 9.60 -6.54 10.06
N TYR A 8 8.29 -6.43 10.29
CA TYR A 8 7.46 -5.51 9.54
C TYR A 8 6.22 -5.08 10.33
N GLN A 9 5.64 -3.97 9.90
CA GLN A 9 4.37 -3.45 10.41
C GLN A 9 3.50 -3.02 9.24
N ALA A 10 2.19 -3.25 9.36
CA ALA A 10 1.20 -2.67 8.48
C ALA A 10 0.00 -2.19 9.30
N ASN A 11 -0.40 -0.94 9.19
CA ASN A 11 -1.56 -0.43 9.92
C ASN A 11 -2.36 0.58 9.10
N TYR A 12 -3.65 0.65 9.38
CA TYR A 12 -4.54 1.67 8.85
C TYR A 12 -5.00 2.60 9.97
N ASP A 13 -4.79 3.90 9.76
CA ASP A 13 -5.36 4.99 10.55
C ASP A 13 -6.55 5.59 9.80
N SER A 14 -7.75 5.41 10.36
CA SER A 14 -9.00 5.90 9.78
C SER A 14 -9.19 7.40 9.93
N GLN A 15 -8.51 8.05 10.89
CA GLN A 15 -8.63 9.51 11.06
C GLN A 15 -7.92 10.26 9.94
N THR A 16 -6.82 9.70 9.44
CA THR A 16 -5.98 10.30 8.41
C THR A 16 -6.07 9.58 7.06
N ALA A 17 -6.94 8.57 6.95
CA ALA A 17 -7.06 7.71 5.77
C ALA A 17 -5.70 7.12 5.31
N THR A 18 -4.81 6.82 6.25
CA THR A 18 -3.42 6.45 5.96
C THR A 18 -3.14 5.00 6.29
N VAL A 19 -2.69 4.25 5.28
CA VAL A 19 -2.09 2.93 5.45
C VAL A 19 -0.59 3.10 5.53
N VAL A 20 0.03 2.61 6.61
CA VAL A 20 1.47 2.68 6.82
C VAL A 20 2.05 1.27 6.76
N CYS A 21 3.03 1.07 5.89
CA CYS A 21 3.80 -0.19 5.78
C CYS A 21 5.27 0.09 6.08
N LYS A 22 5.86 -0.68 6.99
CA LYS A 22 7.24 -0.49 7.47
C LYS A 22 8.01 -1.80 7.55
N GLY A 23 9.35 -1.71 7.49
CA GLY A 23 10.25 -2.83 7.71
C GLY A 23 10.50 -3.66 6.46
N THR A 24 10.67 -4.98 6.63
CA THR A 24 10.99 -5.93 5.56
C THR A 24 9.84 -6.88 5.32
N LEU A 25 9.14 -6.70 4.20
CA LEU A 25 8.09 -7.58 3.70
C LEU A 25 8.69 -8.59 2.69
N ASP A 26 9.23 -9.70 3.20
CA ASP A 26 9.66 -10.87 2.41
C ASP A 26 8.82 -12.12 2.74
N LEU A 27 7.50 -11.99 2.67
CA LEU A 27 6.58 -13.06 3.03
C LEU A 27 6.48 -14.08 1.89
N ARG A 28 6.46 -15.37 2.24
CA ARG A 28 6.47 -16.49 1.29
C ARG A 28 5.32 -17.46 1.56
N GLY A 29 5.03 -18.30 0.58
CA GLY A 29 3.96 -19.28 0.67
C GLY A 29 2.58 -18.70 0.36
N LYS A 30 1.58 -19.59 0.31
CA LYS A 30 0.22 -19.28 -0.16
C LYS A 30 -0.46 -18.16 0.62
N ASP A 31 -0.21 -18.08 1.92
CA ASP A 31 -0.91 -17.17 2.83
C ASP A 31 -0.04 -16.01 3.32
N GLY A 32 1.19 -15.85 2.80
CA GLY A 32 2.17 -14.91 3.34
C GLY A 32 1.66 -13.47 3.44
N TYR A 33 0.88 -13.00 2.47
CA TYR A 33 0.33 -11.63 2.45
C TYR A 33 -1.15 -11.55 2.83
N LYS A 34 -1.75 -12.62 3.35
CA LYS A 34 -3.19 -12.70 3.59
C LYS A 34 -3.69 -11.57 4.50
N GLU A 35 -3.05 -11.36 5.65
CA GLU A 35 -3.47 -10.32 6.61
C GLU A 35 -3.31 -8.91 6.03
N ILE A 36 -2.27 -8.68 5.23
CA ILE A 36 -2.05 -7.38 4.56
C ILE A 36 -3.11 -7.15 3.48
N ALA A 37 -3.48 -8.19 2.73
CA ALA A 37 -4.57 -8.10 1.77
C ALA A 37 -5.92 -7.85 2.45
N GLU A 38 -6.17 -8.47 3.60
CA GLU A 38 -7.37 -8.22 4.41
C GLU A 38 -7.38 -6.79 4.97
N LEU A 39 -6.24 -6.26 5.41
CA LEU A 39 -6.09 -4.86 5.80
C LEU A 39 -6.45 -3.93 4.63
N PHE A 40 -5.93 -4.19 3.44
CA PHE A 40 -6.25 -3.41 2.25
C PHE A 40 -7.74 -3.51 1.88
N ASP A 41 -8.33 -4.70 1.95
CA ASP A 41 -9.75 -4.89 1.69
C ASP A 41 -10.62 -4.18 2.72
N HIS A 42 -10.20 -4.14 3.98
CA HIS A 42 -10.87 -3.34 5.01
C HIS A 42 -10.86 -1.84 4.69
N VAL A 43 -9.75 -1.32 4.15
CA VAL A 43 -9.65 0.08 3.72
C VAL A 43 -10.56 0.34 2.53
N VAL A 44 -10.48 -0.49 1.49
CA VAL A 44 -11.33 -0.33 0.30
C VAL A 44 -12.80 -0.39 0.68
N ASN A 45 -13.21 -1.23 1.63
CA ASN A 45 -14.62 -1.43 1.98
C ASN A 45 -15.16 -0.52 3.08
N GLN A 46 -14.43 0.54 3.49
CA GLN A 46 -14.98 1.55 4.40
C GLN A 46 -16.28 2.15 3.81
N PRO A 47 -17.37 2.26 4.60
CA PRO A 47 -18.62 2.87 4.15
C PRO A 47 -18.41 4.31 3.69
N ASP A 48 -17.70 5.10 4.50
CA ASP A 48 -17.37 6.50 4.22
C ASP A 48 -15.93 6.60 3.70
N LEU A 49 -15.67 5.96 2.55
CA LEU A 49 -14.33 5.95 1.97
C LEU A 49 -13.86 7.39 1.67
N PRO A 50 -12.73 7.84 2.24
CA PRO A 50 -12.23 9.19 1.98
C PRO A 50 -11.83 9.40 0.52
N THR A 51 -11.99 10.64 0.04
CA THR A 51 -11.59 11.02 -1.33
C THR A 51 -10.09 10.91 -1.53
N ASP A 52 -9.28 11.09 -0.50
CA ASP A 52 -7.83 10.94 -0.55
C ASP A 52 -7.39 9.88 0.47
N ILE A 53 -6.72 8.84 -0.03
CA ILE A 53 -6.14 7.76 0.76
C ILE A 53 -4.63 7.85 0.63
N THR A 54 -3.91 7.70 1.73
CA THR A 54 -2.45 7.68 1.72
C THR A 54 -1.93 6.26 1.93
N LEU A 55 -0.99 5.82 1.11
CA LEU A 55 -0.16 4.65 1.36
C LEU A 55 1.26 5.15 1.66
N ASP A 56 1.67 5.08 2.92
CA ASP A 56 3.01 5.45 3.38
C ASP A 56 3.92 4.24 3.43
N VAL A 57 4.87 4.18 2.50
CA VAL A 57 5.90 3.15 2.39
C VAL A 57 7.29 3.72 2.63
N ARG A 58 7.42 4.94 3.17
CA ARG A 58 8.74 5.59 3.37
C ARG A 58 9.70 4.75 4.22
N GLU A 59 9.18 4.03 5.20
CA GLU A 59 9.96 3.14 6.07
C GLU A 59 9.88 1.66 5.65
N LEU A 60 9.38 1.35 4.45
CA LEU A 60 9.39 0.00 3.89
C LEU A 60 10.74 -0.25 3.23
N GLU A 61 11.59 -1.01 3.91
CA GLU A 61 12.98 -1.24 3.54
C GLU A 61 13.10 -2.23 2.38
N PHE A 62 12.20 -3.21 2.35
CA PHE A 62 12.17 -4.24 1.32
C PHE A 62 10.75 -4.76 1.11
N LEU A 63 10.45 -5.09 -0.15
CA LEU A 63 9.20 -5.73 -0.56
C LEU A 63 9.49 -6.71 -1.70
N ASN A 64 9.15 -7.99 -1.49
CA ASN A 64 9.31 -8.99 -2.55
C ASN A 64 8.23 -8.89 -3.64
N SER A 65 8.37 -9.68 -4.70
CA SER A 65 7.47 -9.67 -5.87
C SER A 65 6.00 -9.97 -5.53
N SER A 66 5.76 -10.89 -4.59
CA SER A 66 4.41 -11.18 -4.09
C SER A 66 3.81 -9.97 -3.38
N GLY A 67 4.61 -9.23 -2.60
CA GLY A 67 4.16 -8.01 -1.95
C GLY A 67 3.83 -6.88 -2.94
N ILE A 68 4.63 -6.73 -4.00
CA ILE A 68 4.31 -5.80 -5.10
C ILE A 68 2.99 -6.16 -5.77
N THR A 69 2.75 -7.46 -6.00
CA THR A 69 1.48 -7.95 -6.53
C THR A 69 0.31 -7.62 -5.60
N THR A 70 0.47 -7.80 -4.28
CA THR A 70 -0.56 -7.45 -3.29
C THR A 70 -0.87 -5.95 -3.29
N LEU A 71 0.14 -5.08 -3.37
CA LEU A 71 -0.07 -3.64 -3.54
C LEU A 71 -0.80 -3.31 -4.84
N GLY A 72 -0.42 -3.95 -5.95
CA GLY A 72 -1.12 -3.78 -7.23
C GLY A 72 -2.60 -4.17 -7.15
N GLY A 73 -2.92 -5.27 -6.45
CA GLY A 73 -4.29 -5.68 -6.17
C GLY A 73 -5.09 -4.63 -5.40
N PHE A 74 -4.49 -4.03 -4.37
CA PHE A 74 -5.11 -2.92 -3.62
C PHE A 74 -5.41 -1.71 -4.50
N ILE A 75 -4.46 -1.29 -5.33
CA ILE A 75 -4.62 -0.15 -6.25
C ILE A 75 -5.76 -0.41 -7.25
N ILE A 76 -5.82 -1.62 -7.83
CA ILE A 76 -6.88 -2.02 -8.75
C ILE A 76 -8.24 -1.99 -8.04
N LYS A 77 -8.33 -2.51 -6.81
CA LYS A 77 -9.58 -2.51 -6.03
C LYS A 77 -10.05 -1.08 -5.71
N LEU A 78 -9.15 -0.18 -5.29
CA LEU A 78 -9.48 1.23 -5.07
C LEU A 78 -10.00 1.91 -6.34
N ARG A 79 -9.28 1.77 -7.46
CA ARG A 79 -9.70 2.30 -8.75
C ARG A 79 -11.09 1.79 -9.14
N ASN A 80 -11.33 0.49 -9.01
CA ASN A 80 -12.59 -0.13 -9.39
C ASN A 80 -13.75 0.32 -8.48
N LYS A 81 -13.51 0.58 -7.18
CA LYS A 81 -14.51 1.19 -6.29
C LYS A 81 -14.82 2.63 -6.71
N GLY A 82 -13.82 3.36 -7.17
CA GLY A 82 -13.97 4.75 -7.60
C GLY A 82 -14.17 5.71 -6.43
N GLY A 83 -14.18 7.02 -6.73
CA GLY A 83 -14.43 8.07 -5.75
C GLY A 83 -13.27 8.40 -4.80
N ALA A 84 -12.17 7.64 -4.85
CA ALA A 84 -10.95 7.87 -4.08
C ALA A 84 -9.72 8.04 -4.99
N ARG A 85 -8.79 8.88 -4.57
CA ARG A 85 -7.42 9.00 -5.07
C ARG A 85 -6.47 8.36 -4.08
N LEU A 86 -5.33 7.89 -4.59
CA LEU A 86 -4.27 7.28 -3.81
C LEU A 86 -3.00 8.12 -3.88
N ILE A 87 -2.50 8.53 -2.72
CA ILE A 87 -1.22 9.19 -2.57
C ILE A 87 -0.24 8.16 -2.00
N VAL A 88 0.80 7.80 -2.76
CA VAL A 88 1.85 6.90 -2.26
C VAL A 88 3.04 7.74 -1.82
N LYS A 89 3.35 7.72 -0.52
CA LYS A 89 4.55 8.35 0.03
C LYS A 89 5.69 7.35 0.02
N CYS A 90 6.70 7.66 -0.77
CA CYS A 90 7.90 6.87 -1.00
C CYS A 90 9.11 7.56 -0.40
N SER A 91 10.14 6.79 -0.09
CA SER A 91 11.43 7.34 0.33
C SER A 91 12.45 7.31 -0.79
N ASN A 92 13.24 8.39 -0.90
CA ASN A 92 14.44 8.45 -1.74
C ASN A 92 15.58 7.52 -1.26
N LYS A 93 15.48 6.98 -0.04
CA LYS A 93 16.47 6.10 0.57
C LYS A 93 16.54 4.71 -0.08
N TYR A 94 15.41 4.18 -0.54
CA TYR A 94 15.31 2.80 -1.01
C TYR A 94 15.06 2.76 -2.52
N SER A 95 16.12 2.52 -3.30
CA SER A 95 16.10 2.60 -4.78
C SER A 95 15.05 1.72 -5.47
N TRP A 96 14.64 0.62 -4.83
CA TRP A 96 13.59 -0.25 -5.36
C TRP A 96 12.22 0.45 -5.39
N GLN A 97 11.95 1.39 -4.48
CA GLN A 97 10.66 2.07 -4.39
C GLN A 97 10.37 2.88 -5.64
N GLU A 98 11.37 3.62 -6.15
CA GLU A 98 11.20 4.40 -7.37
C GLU A 98 10.77 3.51 -8.55
N ARG A 99 11.54 2.44 -8.81
CA ARG A 99 11.28 1.54 -9.93
C ARG A 99 9.92 0.83 -9.79
N SER A 100 9.65 0.29 -8.61
CA SER A 100 8.46 -0.53 -8.37
C SER A 100 7.18 0.32 -8.31
N MET A 101 7.20 1.45 -7.60
CA MET A 101 6.01 2.30 -7.43
C MET A 101 5.62 3.00 -8.73
N LYS A 102 6.59 3.45 -9.55
CA LYS A 102 6.32 3.93 -10.92
C LYS A 102 5.67 2.85 -11.80
N GLY A 103 6.01 1.59 -11.57
CA GLY A 103 5.34 0.47 -12.25
C GLY A 103 3.86 0.36 -11.88
N LEU A 104 3.53 0.60 -10.60
CA LEU A 104 2.18 0.50 -10.07
C LEU A 104 1.29 1.71 -10.42
N GLU A 105 1.86 2.88 -10.70
CA GLU A 105 1.12 4.08 -11.14
C GLU A 105 0.24 3.80 -12.37
N LYS A 106 0.72 2.94 -13.28
CA LYS A 106 -0.04 2.52 -14.48
C LYS A 106 -1.35 1.79 -14.18
N LEU A 107 -1.51 1.27 -12.95
CA LEU A 107 -2.73 0.60 -12.53
C LEU A 107 -3.85 1.58 -12.20
N MET A 108 -3.55 2.87 -11.96
CA MET A 108 -4.53 3.92 -11.68
C MET A 108 -4.03 5.28 -12.22
N PRO A 109 -4.02 5.48 -13.56
CA PRO A 109 -3.31 6.60 -14.19
C PRO A 109 -3.73 8.00 -13.75
N ASP A 110 -5.02 8.23 -13.51
CA ASP A 110 -5.57 9.56 -13.19
C ASP A 110 -5.88 9.73 -11.69
N GLY A 111 -5.63 8.70 -10.89
CA GLY A 111 -6.07 8.64 -9.49
C GLY A 111 -4.96 8.28 -8.51
N LEU A 112 -3.73 8.08 -8.98
CA LEU A 112 -2.57 7.78 -8.15
C LEU A 112 -1.51 8.87 -8.30
N SER A 113 -0.93 9.31 -7.19
CA SER A 113 0.20 10.23 -7.18
C SER A 113 1.33 9.68 -6.31
N LEU A 114 2.56 9.74 -6.83
CA LEU A 114 3.76 9.34 -6.10
C LEU A 114 4.46 10.59 -5.54
N ILE A 115 4.73 10.57 -4.23
CA ILE A 115 5.51 11.62 -3.55
C ILE A 115 6.78 10.96 -3.03
N PHE A 116 7.94 11.44 -3.47
CA PHE A 116 9.24 10.96 -3.03
C PHE A 116 9.88 11.97 -2.09
N GLU A 117 10.17 11.54 -0.86
CA GLU A 117 10.80 12.35 0.20
C GLU A 117 12.11 11.71 0.69
#